data_AF-A0A8H4XU36-F1
#
_entry.id   AF-A0A8H4XU36-F1
#
_cell.length_a   1.000
_cell.length_b   1.000
_cell.length_c   1.000
_cell.angle_alpha   90.00
_cell.angle_beta   90.00
_cell.angle_gamma   90.00
#
_symmetry.space_group_name_H-M   'P 1'
#
loop_
_entity.id
_entity.type
_entity.pdbx_description
1 polymer ?
#
loop_
_entity_poly.entity_id
_entity_poly.type
_entity_poly.pdbx_seq_one_letter_code
_entity_poly.pdbx_strand_id
1 'polypeptide(L)'
;MPVLRKLPTAAAEAQWMVTEIKRCITLTGQLLKPSDFAILLRSAALSRQIESELGKQGIPYRMVGGSRFFDRVEIRLLLDYLRVISHPENNDALARIINVPTRKIGDETLKSLTAGAESAKLPLWTFIKDVAQG
;
A
#
# COMPACT_ATOMS: atom_id res chain seq x y z
N MET A 1 18.04 -26.33 19.82
CA MET A 1 18.38 -25.26 20.80
C MET A 1 18.33 -23.92 20.09
N PRO A 2 17.79 -22.86 20.70
CA PRO A 2 17.86 -21.51 20.14
C PRO A 2 19.32 -21.03 20.09
N VAL A 3 19.73 -20.43 18.97
CA VAL A 3 21.08 -19.90 18.77
C VAL A 3 20.99 -18.37 18.76
N LEU A 4 21.75 -17.71 19.63
CA LEU A 4 21.94 -16.27 19.61
C LEU A 4 23.27 -15.94 18.93
N ARG A 5 23.24 -15.18 17.84
CA ARG A 5 24.43 -14.62 17.20
C ARG A 5 24.34 -13.10 17.12
N LYS A 6 25.48 -12.44 17.37
CA LYS A 6 25.65 -11.01 17.14
C LYS A 6 26.46 -10.83 15.85
N LEU A 7 25.95 -9.98 14.96
CA LEU A 7 26.59 -9.68 13.68
C LEU A 7 26.89 -8.18 13.60
N PRO A 8 27.96 -7.80 12.89
CA PRO A 8 28.46 -6.42 12.90
C PRO A 8 27.55 -5.44 12.15
N THR A 9 26.82 -5.92 11.14
CA THR A 9 25.94 -5.09 10.31
C THR A 9 24.62 -5.81 10.05
N ALA A 10 23.55 -5.04 9.85
CA ALA A 10 22.25 -5.58 9.48
C ALA A 10 22.27 -6.29 8.11
N ALA A 11 23.17 -5.89 7.20
CA ALA A 11 23.40 -6.57 5.94
C ALA A 11 24.02 -7.97 6.15
N ALA A 12 25.01 -8.08 7.05
CA ALA A 12 25.60 -9.36 7.41
C ALA A 12 24.57 -10.26 8.14
N GLU A 13 23.69 -9.67 8.95
CA GLU A 13 22.57 -10.39 9.58
C GLU A 13 21.59 -10.96 8.55
N ALA A 14 21.14 -10.15 7.58
CA ALA A 14 20.30 -10.61 6.49
C ALA A 14 20.97 -11.75 5.69
N GLN A 15 22.23 -11.59 5.30
CA GLN A 15 22.97 -12.60 4.56
C GLN A 15 23.12 -13.91 5.34
N TRP A 16 23.41 -13.81 6.64
CA TRP A 16 23.54 -14.97 7.50
C TRP A 16 22.21 -15.72 7.64
N MET A 17 21.10 -15.03 7.90
CA MET A 17 19.78 -15.65 8.02
C MET A 17 19.38 -16.38 6.74
N VAL A 18 19.57 -15.75 5.58
CA VAL A 18 19.21 -16.33 4.28
C VAL A 18 20.08 -17.55 3.96
N THR A 19 21.38 -17.48 4.26
CA THR A 19 22.31 -18.61 4.11
C THR A 19 21.92 -19.77 5.01
N GLU A 20 21.51 -19.49 6.26
CA GLU A 20 21.10 -20.51 7.22
C GLU A 20 19.79 -21.20 6.81
N ILE A 21 18.80 -20.44 6.30
CA ILE A 21 17.56 -21.01 5.73
C ILE A 21 17.91 -21.96 4.58
N LYS A 22 18.76 -21.55 3.64
CA LYS A 22 19.23 -22.42 2.54
C LYS A 22 19.93 -23.67 3.06
N ARG A 23 20.84 -23.51 4.03
CA ARG A 23 21.56 -24.63 4.64
C ARG A 23 20.60 -25.66 5.23
N CYS A 24 19.59 -25.21 5.97
CA CYS A 24 18.56 -26.08 6.54
C CYS A 24 17.73 -26.80 5.47
N ILE A 25 17.32 -26.12 4.40
CA ILE A 25 16.56 -26.73 3.30
C ILE A 25 17.40 -27.82 2.61
N THR A 26 18.66 -27.53 2.31
CA THR A 26 19.57 -28.46 1.63
C THR A 26 19.92 -29.67 2.50
N LEU A 27 20.24 -29.48 3.78
CA LEU A 27 20.59 -30.57 4.69
C LEU A 27 19.43 -31.53 4.97
N THR A 28 18.20 -31.02 4.93
CA THR A 28 17.00 -31.83 5.16
C THR A 28 16.47 -32.47 3.87
N GLY A 29 17.22 -32.44 2.76
CA GLY A 29 16.81 -33.05 1.49
C GLY A 29 15.47 -32.49 0.96
N GLN A 30 15.22 -31.19 1.13
CA GLN A 30 13.96 -30.52 0.74
C GLN A 30 12.70 -30.94 1.51
N LEU A 31 12.84 -31.63 2.65
CA LEU A 31 11.71 -31.88 3.56
C LEU A 31 11.15 -30.56 4.13
N LEU A 32 12.03 -29.59 4.41
CA LEU A 32 11.65 -28.24 4.83
C LEU A 32 11.50 -27.34 3.60
N LYS A 33 10.38 -26.60 3.56
CA LYS A 33 10.07 -25.63 2.51
C LYS A 33 10.30 -24.20 3.00
N PRO A 34 10.47 -23.22 2.10
CA PRO A 34 10.54 -21.81 2.47
C PRO A 34 9.35 -21.33 3.32
N SER A 35 8.18 -21.96 3.17
CA SER A 35 6.97 -21.68 3.96
C SER A 35 7.07 -22.06 5.43
N ASP A 36 8.01 -22.92 5.80
CA ASP A 36 8.17 -23.42 7.18
C ASP A 36 9.05 -22.49 8.03
N PHE A 37 9.61 -21.46 7.41
CA PHE A 37 10.44 -20.44 8.06
C PHE A 37 9.66 -19.14 8.22
N ALA A 38 9.74 -18.55 9.42
CA ALA A 38 9.20 -17.23 9.71
C ALA A 38 10.31 -16.34 10.29
N ILE A 39 10.42 -15.11 9.78
CA ILE A 39 11.34 -14.09 10.28
C ILE A 39 10.52 -13.05 11.03
N LEU A 40 10.76 -12.92 12.33
CA LEU A 40 10.06 -11.97 13.20
C LEU A 40 10.93 -10.75 13.44
N LEU A 41 10.39 -9.58 13.12
CA LEU A 41 11.10 -8.29 13.22
C LEU A 41 10.36 -7.38 14.18
N ARG A 42 11.13 -6.54 14.90
CA ARG A 42 10.54 -5.51 15.78
C ARG A 42 9.93 -4.34 15.00
N SER A 43 10.50 -4.00 13.84
CA SER A 43 10.09 -2.84 13.04
C SER A 43 10.14 -3.16 11.55
N ALA A 44 9.16 -2.65 10.80
CA ALA A 44 9.07 -2.82 9.35
C ALA A 44 10.26 -2.21 8.60
N ALA A 45 10.92 -1.19 9.15
CA ALA A 45 12.10 -0.60 8.51
C ALA A 45 13.28 -1.58 8.36
N LEU A 46 13.33 -2.63 9.19
CA LEU A 46 14.38 -3.65 9.15
C LEU A 46 14.14 -4.70 8.05
N SER A 47 12.93 -4.81 7.50
CA SER A 47 12.61 -5.84 6.51
C SER A 47 13.36 -5.64 5.21
N ARG A 48 13.59 -4.38 4.80
CA ARG A 48 14.17 -4.02 3.50
C ARG A 48 15.49 -4.72 3.19
N GLN A 49 16.39 -4.84 4.18
CA GLN A 49 17.69 -5.49 3.96
C GLN A 49 17.54 -7.01 3.80
N ILE A 50 16.61 -7.60 4.53
CA ILE A 50 16.29 -9.03 4.48
C ILE A 50 15.61 -9.37 3.16
N GLU A 51 14.64 -8.57 2.72
CA GLU A 51 13.96 -8.70 1.43
C GLU A 51 14.93 -8.61 0.26
N SER A 52 15.89 -7.67 0.32
CA SER A 52 16.91 -7.54 -0.72
C SER A 52 17.78 -8.80 -0.83
N GLU A 53 18.12 -9.43 0.30
CA GLU A 53 18.98 -10.60 0.31
C GLU A 53 18.22 -11.88 -0.06
N LEU A 54 16.98 -12.03 0.41
CA LEU A 54 16.06 -13.09 -0.04
C LEU A 54 15.87 -13.03 -1.56
N GLY A 55 15.69 -11.83 -2.11
CA GLY A 55 15.56 -11.59 -3.55
C GLY A 55 16.84 -11.96 -4.32
N LYS A 56 18.01 -11.50 -3.87
CA LYS A 56 19.31 -11.85 -4.49
C LYS A 56 19.55 -13.36 -4.52
N GLN A 57 19.12 -14.05 -3.47
CA GLN A 57 19.34 -15.49 -3.29
C GLN A 57 18.22 -16.33 -3.92
N GLY A 58 17.20 -15.71 -4.54
CA GLY A 58 16.10 -16.39 -5.22
C GLY A 58 15.17 -17.16 -4.28
N ILE A 59 15.10 -16.79 -2.99
CA ILE A 59 14.21 -17.45 -2.04
C ILE A 59 12.83 -16.78 -2.10
N PRO A 60 11.75 -17.54 -2.38
CA PRO A 60 10.41 -16.97 -2.35
C PRO A 60 10.06 -16.55 -0.93
N TYR A 61 9.57 -15.31 -0.78
CA TYR A 61 9.16 -14.77 0.50
C TYR A 61 7.82 -14.05 0.39
N ARG A 62 7.13 -13.91 1.53
CA ARG A 62 5.90 -13.13 1.66
C ARG A 62 6.04 -12.18 2.83
N MET A 63 5.96 -10.88 2.55
CA MET A 63 5.96 -9.87 3.60
C MET A 63 4.55 -9.72 4.18
N VAL A 64 4.43 -9.88 5.50
CA VAL A 64 3.17 -9.70 6.24
C VAL A 64 3.24 -8.36 6.98
N GLY A 65 2.26 -7.48 6.75
CA GLY A 65 2.20 -6.18 7.43
C GLY A 65 3.08 -5.07 6.83
N GLY A 66 3.54 -5.22 5.58
CA GLY A 66 4.19 -4.15 4.83
C GLY A 66 3.22 -3.04 4.38
N SER A 67 3.56 -2.33 3.30
CA SER A 67 2.63 -1.36 2.68
C SER A 67 1.31 -2.05 2.34
N ARG A 68 0.23 -1.67 3.03
CA ARG A 68 -1.09 -2.27 2.80
C ARG A 68 -1.50 -1.99 1.38
N PHE A 69 -2.06 -2.99 0.71
CA PHE A 69 -2.54 -2.87 -0.67
C PHE A 69 -3.48 -1.66 -0.85
N PHE A 70 -4.39 -1.44 0.10
CA PHE A 70 -5.34 -0.33 0.10
C PHE A 70 -4.75 1.04 0.47
N ASP A 71 -3.52 1.09 1.00
CA ASP A 71 -2.85 2.34 1.32
C ASP A 71 -2.18 2.98 0.10
N ARG A 72 -2.04 2.22 -1.00
CA ARG A 72 -1.50 2.72 -2.27
C ARG A 72 -2.42 3.78 -2.85
N VAL A 73 -1.83 4.90 -3.28
CA VAL A 73 -2.57 6.07 -3.80
C VAL A 73 -3.45 5.67 -4.99
N GLU A 74 -2.91 4.88 -5.92
CA GLU A 74 -3.65 4.40 -7.10
C GLU A 74 -4.88 3.56 -6.73
N ILE A 75 -4.72 2.65 -5.75
CA ILE A 75 -5.81 1.79 -5.27
C ILE A 75 -6.87 2.63 -4.55
N ARG A 76 -6.44 3.59 -3.74
CA ARG A 76 -7.34 4.52 -3.05
C ARG A 76 -8.15 5.37 -4.04
N LEU A 77 -7.50 5.90 -5.07
CA LEU A 77 -8.16 6.68 -6.12
C LEU A 77 -9.21 5.86 -6.86
N LEU A 78 -8.89 4.63 -7.25
CA LEU A 78 -9.83 3.75 -7.94
C LEU A 78 -11.02 3.39 -7.03
N LEU A 79 -10.78 3.15 -5.74
CA LEU A 79 -11.84 2.96 -4.75
C LEU A 79 -12.72 4.20 -4.60
N ASP A 80 -12.14 5.41 -4.60
CA ASP A 80 -12.90 6.65 -4.54
C ASP A 80 -13.77 6.85 -5.80
N TYR A 81 -13.28 6.46 -6.98
CA TYR A 81 -14.08 6.41 -8.21
C TYR A 81 -15.29 5.49 -8.09
N LEU A 82 -15.07 4.24 -7.65
CA LEU A 82 -16.15 3.27 -7.46
C LEU A 82 -17.14 3.71 -6.36
N ARG A 83 -16.65 4.38 -5.31
CA ARG A 83 -17.50 4.98 -4.27
C ARG A 83 -18.43 6.03 -4.84
N VAL A 84 -17.93 6.94 -5.68
CA VAL A 84 -18.79 7.97 -6.30
C VAL A 84 -19.84 7.35 -7.22
N ILE A 85 -19.47 6.30 -7.96
CA ILE A 85 -20.44 5.57 -8.82
C ILE A 85 -21.55 4.92 -7.99
N SER A 86 -21.19 4.30 -6.85
CA SER A 86 -22.17 3.63 -5.98
C SER A 86 -22.98 4.59 -5.10
N HIS A 87 -22.36 5.65 -4.59
CA HIS A 87 -22.93 6.64 -3.68
C HIS A 87 -22.55 8.06 -4.14
N PRO A 88 -23.31 8.64 -5.09
CA PRO A 88 -23.00 9.96 -5.65
C PRO A 88 -23.07 11.11 -4.64
N GLU A 89 -23.73 10.92 -3.49
CA GLU A 89 -23.77 11.91 -2.40
C GLU A 89 -22.46 12.03 -1.60
N ASN A 90 -21.45 11.19 -1.87
CA ASN A 90 -20.17 11.25 -1.18
C ASN A 90 -19.27 12.37 -1.73
N ASN A 91 -19.42 13.57 -1.15
CA ASN A 91 -18.66 14.77 -1.53
C ASN A 91 -17.14 14.60 -1.36
N ASP A 92 -16.68 13.89 -0.33
CA ASP A 92 -15.24 13.71 -0.05
C ASP A 92 -14.54 12.80 -1.07
N ALA A 93 -15.23 11.73 -1.48
CA ALA A 93 -14.74 10.85 -2.54
C ALA A 93 -14.67 11.61 -3.88
N LEU A 94 -15.71 12.39 -4.19
CA LEU A 94 -15.76 13.22 -5.39
C LEU A 94 -14.65 14.27 -5.43
N ALA A 95 -14.44 15.01 -4.34
CA ALA A 95 -13.39 16.03 -4.24
C ALA A 95 -11.98 15.46 -4.49
N ARG A 96 -11.71 14.21 -4.07
CA ARG A 96 -10.42 13.54 -4.30
C ARG A 96 -10.19 13.11 -5.74
N ILE A 97 -11.22 12.72 -6.48
CA ILE A 97 -11.10 12.19 -7.84
C ILE A 97 -11.36 13.22 -8.94
N ILE A 98 -12.00 14.34 -8.62
CA ILE A 98 -12.49 15.31 -9.62
C ILE A 98 -11.37 15.87 -10.50
N ASN A 99 -10.16 16.02 -9.97
CA ASN A 99 -9.00 16.51 -10.72
C ASN A 99 -7.94 15.41 -11.01
N VAL A 100 -8.32 14.13 -10.91
CA VAL A 100 -7.42 13.00 -11.19
C VAL A 100 -8.09 12.05 -12.18
N PRO A 101 -7.75 12.02 -13.48
CA PRO A 101 -6.69 12.78 -14.17
C PRO A 101 -6.95 14.29 -14.21
N THR A 102 -5.91 15.07 -14.50
CA THR A 102 -5.97 16.54 -14.46
C THR A 102 -7.02 17.09 -15.42
N ARG A 103 -8.04 17.75 -14.87
CA ARG A 103 -9.15 18.37 -15.62
C ARG A 103 -9.10 19.90 -15.61
N LYS A 104 -7.96 20.47 -15.19
CA LYS A 104 -7.77 21.92 -14.97
C LYS A 104 -8.75 22.50 -13.91
N ILE A 105 -9.19 21.67 -12.97
CA ILE A 105 -10.02 22.10 -11.85
C ILE A 105 -9.09 22.46 -10.69
N GLY A 106 -8.95 23.74 -10.41
CA GLY A 106 -8.12 24.24 -9.31
C GLY A 106 -8.82 24.19 -7.96
N ASP A 107 -8.06 24.34 -6.88
CA ASP A 107 -8.59 24.32 -5.51
C ASP A 107 -9.60 25.44 -5.25
N GLU A 108 -9.42 26.61 -5.88
CA GLU A 108 -10.37 27.74 -5.76
C GLU A 108 -11.72 27.41 -6.43
N THR A 109 -11.69 26.78 -7.60
CA THR A 109 -12.89 26.31 -8.29
C THR A 109 -13.61 25.25 -7.47
N LEU A 110 -12.87 24.30 -6.89
CA LEU A 110 -13.44 23.26 -6.05
C LEU A 110 -14.10 23.85 -4.80
N LYS A 111 -13.45 24.79 -4.11
CA LYS A 111 -14.04 25.49 -2.95
C LYS A 111 -15.31 26.24 -3.31
N SER A 112 -15.33 26.92 -4.46
CA SER A 112 -16.50 27.65 -4.94
C SER A 112 -17.66 26.71 -5.24
N LEU A 113 -17.39 25.55 -5.86
CA LEU A 113 -18.40 24.52 -6.12
C LEU A 113 -18.95 23.91 -4.83
N THR A 114 -18.10 23.62 -3.84
CA THR A 114 -18.53 23.10 -2.54
C THR A 114 -19.39 24.11 -1.78
N ALA A 115 -18.99 25.39 -1.75
CA ALA A 115 -19.77 26.44 -1.11
C ALA A 115 -21.13 26.68 -1.81
N GLY A 116 -21.16 26.58 -3.15
CA GLY A 116 -22.39 26.63 -3.93
C GLY A 116 -23.32 25.46 -3.64
N ALA A 117 -22.78 24.24 -3.58
CA ALA A 117 -23.54 23.04 -3.23
C ALA A 117 -24.12 23.10 -1.80
N GLU A 118 -23.34 23.59 -0.82
CA GLU A 118 -23.79 23.81 0.55
C GLU A 118 -24.93 24.84 0.62
N SER A 119 -24.80 25.96 -0.10
CA SER A 119 -25.82 27.00 -0.16
C SER A 119 -27.12 26.50 -0.79
N ALA A 120 -27.02 25.66 -1.82
CA ALA A 120 -28.15 25.01 -2.48
C ALA A 120 -28.74 23.83 -1.68
N LYS A 121 -28.06 23.37 -0.61
CA LYS A 121 -28.38 22.15 0.15
C LYS A 121 -28.48 20.89 -0.74
N LEU A 122 -27.66 20.83 -1.79
CA LEU A 122 -27.60 19.72 -2.72
C LEU A 122 -26.26 18.99 -2.59
N PRO A 123 -26.22 17.67 -2.84
CA PRO A 123 -24.95 16.96 -2.93
C PRO A 123 -24.12 17.51 -4.09
N LEU A 124 -22.79 17.54 -3.91
CA LEU A 124 -21.84 18.17 -4.85
C LEU A 124 -22.00 17.62 -6.27
N TRP A 125 -22.26 16.32 -6.41
CA TRP A 125 -22.52 15.68 -7.70
C TRP A 125 -23.71 16.28 -8.45
N THR A 126 -24.83 16.51 -7.76
CA THR A 126 -26.06 17.04 -8.36
C THR A 126 -25.87 18.51 -8.72
N PHE A 127 -25.26 19.28 -7.82
CA PHE A 127 -24.94 20.68 -8.09
C PHE A 127 -24.04 20.84 -9.32
N ILE A 128 -22.99 20.03 -9.45
CA ILE A 128 -22.11 20.03 -10.62
C ILE A 128 -22.89 19.66 -11.89
N LYS A 129 -23.81 18.69 -11.82
CA LYS A 129 -24.64 18.31 -12.96
C LYS A 129 -25.54 19.44 -13.41
N ASP A 130 -26.16 20.16 -12.47
CA ASP A 130 -27.03 21.30 -12.76
C ASP A 130 -26.24 22.46 -13.39
N VAL A 131 -25.06 22.78 -12.84
CA VAL A 131 -24.17 23.83 -13.40
C VAL A 131 -23.60 23.42 -14.77
N ALA A 132 -23.36 22.13 -15.02
CA ALA A 132 -22.83 21.67 -16.30
C ALA A 132 -23.90 21.55 -17.40
N GLN A 133 -25.19 21.51 -17.04
CA GLN A 133 -26.31 21.42 -17.98
C GLN A 133 -26.96 22.78 -18.30
N GLY A 134 -26.69 23.82 -17.49
CA GLY A 134 -27.03 25.22 -17.77
C GLY A 134 -25.96 25.91 -18.60
#